data_AF-A0A6M7U539-F1
#
_entry.id   AF-A0A6M7U539-F1
#
_cell.length_a   1.000
_cell.length_b   1.000
_cell.length_c   1.000
_cell.angle_alpha   90.00
_cell.angle_beta   90.00
_cell.angle_gamma   90.00
#
_symmetry.space_group_name_H-M   'P 1'
#
loop_
_entity.id
_entity.type
_entity.pdbx_description
1 polymer ?
#
loop_
_entity_poly.entity_id
_entity_poly.type
_entity_poly.pdbx_seq_one_letter_code
_entity_poly.pdbx_strand_id
1 'polypeptide(L)'
;MNGIEVGAVATPSVRLRRKIDLVVQPYAKSCRTLVTHPRLADFWPQFLLTQHQIIRATVPLTEAAAERAEKMVAVDPIAPGLARYLEEHIKEELGHDDLLLDDLELLGVKRATALSRMPSPSVASLVGAQYYWIHHHHPVAFLGFVALMEGHPPTPTLIQTLISATGFPHAAFQTLAEHGELDPGHRDRLYRTIDALPLTAEHETLMGISAMHGATLLPPTIEEILEQG
;
A
#
# COMPACT_ATOMS: atom_id res chain seq x y z
N MET A 1 -10.17 45.00 16.53
CA MET A 1 -9.29 44.38 15.53
C MET A 1 -9.14 42.92 15.92
N ASN A 2 -9.92 42.05 15.29
CA ASN A 2 -9.87 40.61 15.55
C ASN A 2 -8.58 40.05 14.96
N GLY A 3 -7.76 39.43 15.81
CA GLY A 3 -6.61 38.65 15.39
C GLY A 3 -7.10 37.49 14.52
N ILE A 4 -6.65 37.48 13.27
CA ILE A 4 -6.76 36.30 12.41
C ILE A 4 -5.80 35.28 13.04
N GLU A 5 -6.34 34.24 13.67
CA GLU A 5 -5.57 33.04 13.96
C GLU A 5 -4.98 32.55 12.64
N VAL A 6 -3.65 32.68 12.50
CA VAL A 6 -2.91 32.04 11.43
C VAL A 6 -3.06 30.55 11.66
N GLY A 7 -3.96 29.91 10.91
CA GLY A 7 -4.22 28.47 11.03
C GLY A 7 -2.91 27.69 10.98
N ALA A 8 -2.76 26.72 11.89
CA ALA A 8 -1.55 25.91 11.99
C ALA A 8 -1.10 25.43 10.60
N VAL A 9 0.17 25.66 10.26
CA VAL A 9 0.75 25.21 9.00
C VAL A 9 0.57 23.70 8.93
N ALA A 10 -0.13 23.21 7.89
CA ALA A 10 -0.36 21.79 7.70
C ALA A 10 0.96 21.01 7.76
N THR A 11 1.00 19.83 8.36
CA THR A 11 2.22 19.01 8.38
C THR A 11 2.45 18.36 7.00
N PRO A 12 3.67 17.90 6.68
CA PRO A 12 3.93 17.16 5.44
C PRO A 12 2.99 15.97 5.24
N SER A 13 2.69 15.20 6.31
CA SER A 13 1.75 14.07 6.24
C SER A 13 0.33 14.51 5.88
N VAL A 14 -0.16 15.62 6.44
CA VAL A 14 -1.47 16.20 6.09
C VAL A 14 -1.51 16.59 4.61
N ARG A 15 -0.44 17.19 4.09
CA ARG A 15 -0.37 17.56 2.66
C ARG A 15 -0.35 16.33 1.75
N LEU A 16 0.39 15.28 2.13
CA LEU A 16 0.42 14.03 1.37
C LEU A 16 -0.96 13.36 1.32
N ARG A 17 -1.64 13.22 2.46
CA ARG A 17 -3.01 12.66 2.53
C ARG A 17 -3.97 13.42 1.61
N ARG A 18 -3.96 14.75 1.65
CA ARG A 18 -4.80 15.57 0.76
C ARG A 18 -4.52 15.32 -0.72
N LYS A 19 -3.26 15.08 -1.11
CA LYS A 19 -2.93 14.72 -2.51
C LYS A 19 -3.51 13.36 -2.89
N ILE A 20 -3.43 12.38 -1.98
CA ILE A 20 -4.00 11.03 -2.19
C ILE A 20 -5.53 11.10 -2.30
N ASP A 21 -6.19 11.85 -1.42
CA ASP A 21 -7.66 11.99 -1.42
C ASP A 21 -8.21 12.50 -2.77
N LEU A 22 -7.44 13.33 -3.49
CA LEU A 22 -7.81 13.85 -4.81
C LEU A 22 -7.83 12.76 -5.90
N VAL A 23 -7.09 11.67 -5.74
CA VAL A 23 -6.83 10.70 -6.81
C VAL A 23 -7.23 9.27 -6.47
N VAL A 24 -7.61 8.97 -5.22
CA VAL A 24 -7.93 7.60 -4.79
C VAL A 24 -9.32 7.12 -5.24
N GLN A 25 -10.21 8.03 -5.66
CA GLN A 25 -11.60 7.70 -5.99
C GLN A 25 -11.78 6.65 -7.10
N PRO A 26 -11.00 6.63 -8.19
CA PRO A 26 -11.05 5.55 -9.18
C PRO A 26 -10.74 4.18 -8.55
N TYR A 27 -9.70 4.07 -7.73
CA TYR A 27 -9.37 2.82 -7.04
C TYR A 27 -10.50 2.39 -6.10
N ALA A 28 -11.01 3.32 -5.28
CA ALA A 28 -12.13 3.05 -4.39
C ALA A 28 -13.39 2.61 -5.17
N LYS A 29 -13.61 3.11 -6.39
CA LYS A 29 -14.69 2.68 -7.26
C LYS A 29 -14.47 1.24 -7.74
N SER A 30 -13.28 0.88 -8.22
CA SER A 30 -12.99 -0.49 -8.67
C SER A 30 -13.10 -1.50 -7.52
N CYS A 31 -12.63 -1.15 -6.31
CA CYS A 31 -12.89 -1.94 -5.09
C CYS A 31 -14.39 -2.12 -4.82
N ARG A 32 -15.18 -1.03 -4.85
CA ARG A 32 -16.63 -1.10 -4.66
C ARG A 32 -17.31 -1.99 -5.70
N THR A 33 -16.92 -1.88 -6.97
CA THR A 33 -17.43 -2.74 -8.04
C THR A 33 -17.15 -4.21 -7.77
N LEU A 34 -15.93 -4.56 -7.35
CA LEU A 34 -15.58 -5.92 -6.97
C LEU A 34 -16.43 -6.42 -5.79
N VAL A 35 -16.42 -5.72 -4.65
CA VAL A 35 -17.06 -6.21 -3.40
C VAL A 35 -18.59 -6.26 -3.47
N THR A 36 -19.20 -5.56 -4.43
CA THR A 36 -20.65 -5.61 -4.68
C THR A 36 -21.02 -6.55 -5.83
N HIS A 37 -20.04 -7.20 -6.47
CA HIS A 37 -20.29 -8.05 -7.61
C HIS A 37 -21.11 -9.30 -7.21
N PRO A 38 -22.16 -9.69 -7.96
CA PRO A 38 -22.97 -10.88 -7.63
C PRO A 38 -22.18 -12.19 -7.59
N ARG A 39 -21.05 -12.23 -8.31
CA ARG A 39 -20.09 -13.35 -8.35
C ARG A 39 -18.83 -13.07 -7.51
N LEU A 40 -18.93 -12.27 -6.44
CA LEU A 40 -17.78 -11.93 -5.60
C LEU A 40 -17.01 -13.19 -5.15
N ALA A 41 -17.70 -14.27 -4.79
CA ALA A 41 -17.06 -15.53 -4.40
C ALA A 41 -16.12 -16.10 -5.48
N ASP A 42 -16.46 -15.94 -6.77
CA ASP A 42 -15.63 -16.41 -7.89
C ASP A 42 -14.39 -15.50 -8.07
N PHE A 43 -14.54 -14.20 -7.83
CA PHE A 43 -13.48 -13.21 -8.03
C PHE A 43 -12.56 -13.04 -6.83
N TRP A 44 -13.01 -13.38 -5.63
CA TRP A 44 -12.24 -13.16 -4.41
C TRP A 44 -10.88 -13.88 -4.40
N PRO A 45 -10.76 -15.17 -4.79
CA PRO A 45 -9.44 -15.81 -4.90
C PRO A 45 -8.54 -15.14 -5.96
N GLN A 46 -9.11 -14.63 -7.05
CA GLN A 46 -8.36 -13.90 -8.07
C GLN A 46 -7.84 -12.56 -7.54
N PHE A 47 -8.67 -11.87 -6.77
CA PHE A 47 -8.29 -10.66 -6.04
C PHE A 47 -7.15 -10.93 -5.06
N LEU A 48 -7.25 -11.95 -4.20
CA LEU A 48 -6.17 -12.28 -3.27
C LEU A 48 -4.88 -12.70 -3.99
N LEU A 49 -4.96 -13.36 -5.15
CA LEU A 49 -3.79 -13.65 -5.98
C LEU A 49 -3.10 -12.38 -6.47
N THR A 50 -3.87 -11.40 -6.97
CA THR A 50 -3.35 -10.09 -7.37
C THR A 50 -2.75 -9.33 -6.18
N GLN A 51 -3.45 -9.32 -5.04
CA GLN A 51 -2.94 -8.69 -3.81
C GLN A 51 -1.64 -9.33 -3.35
N HIS A 52 -1.52 -10.66 -3.39
CA HIS A 52 -0.28 -11.37 -3.04
C HIS A 52 0.88 -10.95 -3.94
N GLN A 53 0.65 -10.77 -5.24
CA GLN A 53 1.69 -10.29 -6.16
C GLN A 53 2.16 -8.86 -5.82
N ILE A 54 1.31 -8.04 -5.22
CA ILE A 54 1.65 -6.69 -4.75
C ILE A 54 2.34 -6.77 -3.37
N ILE A 55 1.77 -7.46 -2.39
CA ILE A 55 2.26 -7.55 -1.01
C ILE A 55 3.64 -8.21 -0.95
N ARG A 56 3.89 -9.26 -1.74
CA ARG A 56 5.22 -9.91 -1.80
C ARG A 56 6.35 -8.98 -2.26
N ALA A 57 6.02 -7.83 -2.85
CA ALA A 57 6.99 -6.83 -3.25
C ALA A 57 7.28 -5.79 -2.15
N THR A 58 6.49 -5.73 -1.07
CA THR A 58 6.63 -4.73 0.00
C THR A 58 8.00 -4.80 0.66
N VAL A 59 8.40 -5.98 1.17
CA VAL A 59 9.71 -6.14 1.82
C VAL A 59 10.87 -5.87 0.84
N PRO A 60 10.93 -6.46 -0.37
CA PRO A 60 11.99 -6.16 -1.34
C PRO A 60 12.08 -4.67 -1.74
N LEU A 61 10.95 -3.98 -1.89
CA LEU A 61 10.95 -2.53 -2.16
C LEU A 61 11.49 -1.74 -0.98
N THR A 62 11.11 -2.12 0.24
CA THR A 62 11.58 -1.47 1.47
C THR A 62 13.09 -1.68 1.64
N GLU A 63 13.59 -2.88 1.40
CA GLU A 63 15.03 -3.20 1.39
C GLU A 63 15.80 -2.37 0.36
N ALA A 64 15.29 -2.26 -0.87
CA ALA A 64 15.91 -1.42 -1.91
C ALA A 64 15.94 0.06 -1.51
N ALA A 65 14.86 0.56 -0.89
CA ALA A 65 14.82 1.92 -0.36
C ALA A 65 15.80 2.11 0.81
N ALA A 66 15.91 1.12 1.70
CA ALA A 66 16.80 1.15 2.87
C ALA A 66 18.26 1.19 2.43
N GLU A 67 18.66 0.28 1.53
CA GLU A 67 20.01 0.25 0.96
C GLU A 67 20.38 1.59 0.30
N ARG A 68 19.43 2.20 -0.42
CA ARG A 68 19.64 3.50 -1.04
C ARG A 68 19.78 4.61 0.00
N ALA A 69 18.95 4.62 1.04
CA ALA A 69 19.00 5.59 2.13
C ALA A 69 20.31 5.50 2.91
N GLU A 70 20.76 4.29 3.25
CA GLU A 70 22.04 4.05 3.95
C GLU A 70 23.23 4.65 3.19
N LYS A 71 23.28 4.46 1.86
CA LYS A 71 24.33 5.04 1.00
C LYS A 71 24.32 6.57 0.94
N MET A 72 23.26 7.21 1.41
CA MET A 72 23.08 8.67 1.39
C MET A 72 23.28 9.33 2.76
N VAL A 73 23.42 8.55 3.84
CA VAL A 73 23.52 9.05 5.23
C VAL A 73 24.57 10.15 5.41
N ALA A 74 25.69 10.10 4.68
CA ALA A 74 26.77 11.08 4.80
C ALA A 74 26.48 12.43 4.11
N VAL A 75 25.51 12.50 3.20
CA VAL A 75 25.29 13.66 2.31
C VAL A 75 23.85 14.17 2.29
N ASP A 76 22.90 13.36 2.75
CA ASP A 76 21.48 13.69 2.76
C ASP A 76 20.94 13.77 4.20
N PRO A 77 20.45 14.93 4.67
CA PRO A 77 19.90 15.11 6.01
C PRO A 77 18.68 14.23 6.34
N ILE A 78 17.90 13.76 5.36
CA ILE A 78 16.73 12.90 5.63
C ILE A 78 17.11 11.42 5.72
N ALA A 79 18.23 11.02 5.10
CA ALA A 79 18.63 9.62 4.98
C ALA A 79 18.75 8.85 6.31
N PRO A 80 19.33 9.40 7.40
CA PRO A 80 19.42 8.66 8.66
C PRO A 80 18.04 8.34 9.27
N GLY A 81 17.11 9.30 9.22
CA GLY A 81 15.75 9.11 9.73
C GLY A 81 14.96 8.14 8.86
N LEU A 82 15.14 8.22 7.54
CA LEU A 82 14.48 7.36 6.57
C LEU A 82 14.98 5.91 6.68
N ALA A 83 16.30 5.68 6.73
CA ALA A 83 16.88 4.33 6.84
C ALA A 83 16.35 3.59 8.08
N ARG A 84 16.34 4.25 9.24
CA ARG A 84 15.78 3.69 10.48
C ARG A 84 14.31 3.29 10.34
N TYR A 85 13.48 4.13 9.74
CA TYR A 85 12.07 3.80 9.50
C TYR A 85 11.94 2.58 8.58
N LEU A 86 12.72 2.52 7.51
CA LEU A 86 12.67 1.41 6.55
C LEU A 86 13.13 0.09 7.18
N GLU A 87 14.16 0.09 8.03
CA GLU A 87 14.58 -1.09 8.80
C GLU A 87 13.49 -1.60 9.76
N GLU A 88 12.76 -0.69 10.40
CA GLU A 88 11.61 -1.06 11.25
C GLU A 88 10.47 -1.62 10.39
N HIS A 89 10.16 -0.96 9.28
CA HIS A 89 9.08 -1.37 8.38
C HIS A 89 9.35 -2.74 7.73
N ILE A 90 10.60 -3.08 7.38
CA ILE A 90 10.96 -4.43 6.92
C ILE A 90 10.56 -5.50 7.95
N LYS A 91 10.81 -5.25 9.24
CA LYS A 91 10.48 -6.20 10.32
C LYS A 91 8.97 -6.30 10.53
N GLU A 92 8.27 -5.20 10.37
CA GLU A 92 6.80 -5.14 10.49
C GLU A 92 6.12 -5.91 9.35
N GLU A 93 6.61 -5.81 8.11
CA GLU A 93 5.98 -6.41 6.92
C GLU A 93 6.45 -7.84 6.61
N LEU A 94 7.44 -8.35 7.35
CA LEU A 94 8.03 -9.66 7.08
C LEU A 94 7.02 -10.79 7.32
N GLY A 95 6.72 -11.55 6.26
CA GLY A 95 5.82 -12.70 6.31
C GLY A 95 4.35 -12.38 6.02
N HIS A 96 3.99 -11.11 5.78
CA HIS A 96 2.62 -10.74 5.38
C HIS A 96 2.20 -11.39 4.06
N ASP A 97 3.13 -11.61 3.13
CA ASP A 97 2.85 -12.35 1.89
C ASP A 97 2.59 -13.84 2.14
N ASP A 98 3.31 -14.45 3.09
CA ASP A 98 3.06 -15.82 3.53
C ASP A 98 1.69 -15.98 4.22
N LEU A 99 1.27 -15.00 5.02
CA LEU A 99 -0.08 -15.01 5.61
C LEU A 99 -1.17 -14.94 4.54
N LEU A 100 -0.95 -14.18 3.46
CA LEU A 100 -1.89 -14.14 2.35
C LEU A 100 -1.92 -15.45 1.54
N LEU A 101 -0.80 -16.18 1.50
CA LEU A 101 -0.78 -17.54 0.96
C LEU A 101 -1.57 -18.51 1.85
N ASP A 102 -1.54 -18.37 3.17
CA ASP A 102 -2.38 -19.15 4.10
C ASP A 102 -3.88 -18.89 3.85
N ASP A 103 -4.27 -17.63 3.69
CA ASP A 103 -5.64 -17.24 3.33
C ASP A 103 -6.08 -17.90 2.02
N LEU A 104 -5.22 -17.86 0.98
CA LEU A 104 -5.48 -18.47 -0.33
C LEU A 104 -5.66 -19.99 -0.27
N GLU A 105 -4.92 -20.69 0.59
CA GLU A 105 -5.06 -22.14 0.76
C GLU A 105 -6.42 -22.52 1.35
N LEU A 106 -6.96 -21.70 2.25
CA LEU A 106 -8.32 -21.87 2.79
C LEU A 106 -9.41 -21.66 1.73
N LEU A 107 -9.08 -20.98 0.63
CA LEU A 107 -9.93 -20.82 -0.56
C LEU A 107 -9.69 -21.91 -1.61
N GLY A 108 -8.82 -22.89 -1.33
CA GLY A 108 -8.48 -23.99 -2.24
C GLY A 108 -7.41 -23.66 -3.29
N VAL A 109 -6.76 -22.50 -3.19
CA VAL A 109 -5.66 -22.11 -4.07
C VAL A 109 -4.33 -22.56 -3.47
N LYS A 110 -3.65 -23.50 -4.13
CA LYS A 110 -2.34 -24.00 -3.67
C LYS A 110 -1.27 -22.90 -3.73
N ARG A 111 -0.39 -22.82 -2.72
CA ARG A 111 0.75 -21.87 -2.71
C ARG A 111 1.59 -21.91 -4.00
N ALA A 112 1.89 -23.11 -4.49
CA ALA A 112 2.67 -23.28 -5.72
C ALA A 112 1.99 -22.65 -6.95
N THR A 113 0.65 -22.69 -7.02
CA THR A 113 -0.13 -22.03 -8.07
C THR A 113 -0.04 -20.52 -7.93
N ALA A 114 -0.18 -19.99 -6.71
CA ALA A 114 -0.06 -18.56 -6.44
C ALA A 114 1.34 -18.01 -6.81
N LEU A 115 2.39 -18.73 -6.40
CA LEU A 115 3.79 -18.34 -6.62
C LEU A 115 4.25 -18.46 -8.07
N SER A 116 3.69 -19.38 -8.86
CA SER A 116 4.04 -19.58 -10.28
C SER A 116 3.25 -18.68 -11.24
N ARG A 117 2.19 -18.01 -10.76
CA ARG A 117 1.38 -17.12 -11.58
C ARG A 117 2.16 -15.85 -11.95
N MET A 118 2.27 -15.59 -13.25
CA MET A 118 2.86 -14.35 -13.76
C MET A 118 1.99 -13.14 -13.35
N PRO A 119 2.59 -12.05 -12.85
CA PRO A 119 1.85 -10.82 -12.58
C PRO A 119 1.35 -10.19 -13.87
N SER A 120 0.23 -9.48 -13.79
CA SER A 120 -0.27 -8.71 -14.94
C SER A 120 0.66 -7.52 -15.24
N PRO A 121 0.61 -6.95 -16.46
CA PRO A 121 1.34 -5.73 -16.78
C PRO A 121 1.03 -4.58 -15.83
N SER A 122 -0.21 -4.49 -15.31
CA SER A 122 -0.62 -3.47 -14.35
C SER A 122 0.08 -3.64 -13.00
N VAL A 123 0.14 -4.88 -12.47
CA VAL A 123 0.90 -5.17 -11.24
C VAL A 123 2.39 -4.90 -11.43
N ALA A 124 2.96 -5.35 -12.55
CA ALA A 124 4.38 -5.11 -12.87
C ALA A 124 4.69 -3.60 -13.00
N SER A 125 3.78 -2.82 -13.57
CA SER A 125 3.92 -1.37 -13.69
C SER A 125 3.82 -0.68 -12.33
N LEU A 126 2.87 -1.08 -11.49
CA LEU A 126 2.67 -0.55 -10.15
C LEU A 126 3.92 -0.73 -9.27
N VAL A 127 4.45 -1.95 -9.22
CA VAL A 127 5.63 -2.30 -8.41
C VAL A 127 6.91 -1.79 -9.04
N GLY A 128 7.08 -1.97 -10.36
CA GLY A 128 8.29 -1.59 -11.08
C GLY A 128 8.57 -0.09 -11.06
N ALA A 129 7.51 0.74 -11.08
CA ALA A 129 7.68 2.18 -10.96
C ALA A 129 8.28 2.57 -9.60
N GLN A 130 7.93 1.87 -8.51
CA GLN A 130 8.51 2.13 -7.18
C GLN A 130 10.04 1.90 -7.17
N TYR A 131 10.50 0.78 -7.71
CA TYR A 131 11.93 0.53 -7.91
C TYR A 131 12.59 1.64 -8.72
N TYR A 132 11.93 2.12 -9.78
CA TYR A 132 12.48 3.18 -10.61
C TYR A 132 12.74 4.46 -9.81
N TRP A 133 11.75 4.97 -9.04
CA TRP A 133 11.97 6.18 -8.25
C TRP A 133 12.99 5.99 -7.13
N ILE A 134 12.99 4.82 -6.48
CA ILE A 134 13.96 4.47 -5.43
C ILE A 134 15.38 4.54 -5.97
N HIS A 135 15.66 3.84 -7.09
CA HIS A 135 17.03 3.73 -7.60
C HIS A 135 17.49 4.95 -8.39
N HIS A 136 16.59 5.55 -9.18
CA HIS A 136 16.96 6.60 -10.14
C HIS A 136 16.63 8.01 -9.68
N HIS A 137 15.99 8.18 -8.52
CA HIS A 137 15.73 9.51 -7.98
C HIS A 137 16.00 9.60 -6.48
N HIS A 138 15.08 9.19 -5.62
CA HIS A 138 15.27 9.28 -4.16
C HIS A 138 14.39 8.25 -3.41
N PRO A 139 14.92 7.53 -2.39
CA PRO A 139 14.18 6.49 -1.68
C PRO A 139 12.95 6.99 -0.90
N VAL A 140 12.90 8.29 -0.56
CA VAL A 140 11.72 8.91 0.08
C VAL A 140 10.44 8.77 -0.75
N ALA A 141 10.54 8.54 -2.07
CA ALA A 141 9.39 8.21 -2.92
C ALA A 141 8.55 7.07 -2.34
N PHE A 142 9.22 6.06 -1.77
CA PHE A 142 8.59 4.88 -1.19
C PHE A 142 7.56 5.24 -0.09
N LEU A 143 7.81 6.28 0.72
CA LEU A 143 6.85 6.72 1.74
C LEU A 143 5.52 7.18 1.14
N GLY A 144 5.53 7.72 -0.08
CA GLY A 144 4.32 8.04 -0.83
C GLY A 144 3.53 6.80 -1.24
N PHE A 145 4.23 5.74 -1.65
CA PHE A 145 3.60 4.46 -1.98
C PHE A 145 3.01 3.78 -0.75
N VAL A 146 3.76 3.70 0.36
CA VAL A 146 3.23 3.16 1.63
C VAL A 146 2.01 3.97 2.09
N ALA A 147 2.04 5.31 2.00
CA ALA A 147 0.89 6.15 2.37
C ALA A 147 -0.37 5.88 1.52
N LEU A 148 -0.20 5.51 0.26
CA LEU A 148 -1.31 5.10 -0.60
C LEU A 148 -1.89 3.75 -0.16
N MET A 149 -1.04 2.76 0.09
CA MET A 149 -1.44 1.40 0.45
C MET A 149 -2.09 1.34 1.85
N GLU A 150 -1.49 2.01 2.82
CA GLU A 150 -1.95 2.05 4.23
C GLU A 150 -3.00 3.13 4.52
N GLY A 151 -3.31 3.98 3.53
CA GLY A 151 -4.16 5.15 3.73
C GLY A 151 -5.63 4.82 3.96
N HIS A 152 -6.09 3.67 3.49
CA HIS A 152 -7.51 3.27 3.44
C HIS A 152 -7.73 1.83 3.92
N PRO A 153 -7.43 1.54 5.20
CA PRO A 153 -7.54 0.19 5.74
C PRO A 153 -9.00 -0.31 5.70
N PRO A 154 -9.22 -1.63 5.49
CA PRO A 154 -10.54 -2.23 5.55
C PRO A 154 -11.14 -2.09 6.95
N THR A 155 -12.44 -1.75 7.01
CA THR A 155 -13.18 -1.67 8.27
C THR A 155 -13.59 -3.07 8.72
N PRO A 156 -13.74 -3.34 10.03
CA PRO A 156 -14.27 -4.62 10.52
C PRO A 156 -15.63 -4.97 9.89
N THR A 157 -16.48 -3.96 9.68
CA THR A 157 -17.78 -4.12 9.02
C THR A 157 -17.63 -4.60 7.57
N LEU A 158 -16.66 -4.07 6.82
CA LEU A 158 -16.38 -4.51 5.46
C LEU A 158 -15.93 -5.98 5.45
N ILE A 159 -15.02 -6.37 6.36
CA ILE A 159 -14.54 -7.75 6.46
C ILE A 159 -15.70 -8.72 6.72
N GLN A 160 -16.57 -8.42 7.68
CA GLN A 160 -17.77 -9.24 7.95
C GLN A 160 -18.74 -9.30 6.77
N THR A 161 -18.87 -8.20 6.02
CA THR A 161 -19.67 -8.15 4.79
C THR A 161 -19.10 -9.09 3.73
N LEU A 162 -17.78 -9.08 3.52
CA LEU A 162 -17.09 -9.93 2.56
C LEU A 162 -17.21 -11.42 2.93
N ILE A 163 -17.02 -11.77 4.19
CA ILE A 163 -17.22 -13.13 4.71
C ILE A 163 -18.64 -13.61 4.40
N SER A 164 -19.64 -12.79 4.73
CA SER A 164 -21.05 -13.15 4.52
C SER A 164 -21.41 -13.27 3.03
N ALA A 165 -20.88 -12.39 2.18
CA ALA A 165 -21.17 -12.37 0.75
C ALA A 165 -20.46 -13.49 -0.04
N THR A 166 -19.28 -13.91 0.41
CA THR A 166 -18.51 -14.98 -0.25
C THR A 166 -18.85 -16.36 0.28
N GLY A 167 -19.26 -16.48 1.55
CA GLY A 167 -19.43 -17.76 2.24
C GLY A 167 -18.11 -18.45 2.62
N PHE A 168 -16.97 -17.77 2.46
CA PHE A 168 -15.66 -18.29 2.84
C PHE A 168 -15.46 -18.27 4.36
N PRO A 169 -14.59 -19.15 4.90
CA PRO A 169 -14.33 -19.17 6.34
C PRO A 169 -13.69 -17.85 6.79
N HIS A 170 -14.04 -17.38 8.00
CA HIS A 170 -13.43 -16.19 8.61
C HIS A 170 -11.90 -16.26 8.65
N ALA A 171 -11.34 -17.47 8.78
CA ALA A 171 -9.91 -17.69 8.78
C ALA A 171 -9.21 -17.35 7.45
N ALA A 172 -9.95 -17.20 6.34
CA ALA A 172 -9.41 -16.83 5.01
C ALA A 172 -9.35 -15.30 4.78
N PHE A 173 -9.45 -14.51 5.85
CA PHE A 173 -9.42 -13.05 5.82
C PHE A 173 -8.41 -12.50 6.84
N GLN A 174 -7.42 -13.29 7.25
CA GLN A 174 -6.46 -12.89 8.28
C GLN A 174 -5.61 -11.70 7.82
N THR A 175 -5.08 -11.75 6.60
CA THR A 175 -4.27 -10.67 6.03
C THR A 175 -5.05 -9.35 5.98
N LEU A 176 -6.34 -9.43 5.60
CA LEU A 176 -7.21 -8.27 5.52
C LEU A 176 -7.52 -7.69 6.90
N ALA A 177 -7.62 -8.54 7.93
CA ALA A 177 -7.84 -8.11 9.30
C ALA A 177 -6.59 -7.47 9.92
N GLU A 178 -5.39 -7.99 9.61
CA GLU A 178 -4.11 -7.46 10.08
C GLU A 178 -3.84 -6.05 9.54
N HIS A 179 -4.26 -5.76 8.31
CA HIS A 179 -4.17 -4.43 7.72
C HIS A 179 -5.42 -3.56 8.00
N GLY A 180 -6.33 -4.02 8.86
CA GLY A 180 -7.61 -3.36 9.12
C GLY A 180 -7.53 -2.17 10.09
N GLU A 181 -8.60 -1.37 10.17
CA GLU A 181 -8.66 -0.17 11.02
C GLU A 181 -8.35 -0.40 12.51
N LEU A 182 -8.52 -1.63 12.99
CA LEU A 182 -8.26 -2.00 14.37
C LEU A 182 -6.75 -2.15 14.68
N ASP A 183 -5.90 -2.19 13.66
CA ASP A 183 -4.44 -2.14 13.80
C ASP A 183 -3.84 -0.94 13.02
N PRO A 184 -4.00 0.30 13.53
CA PRO A 184 -3.52 1.49 12.83
C PRO A 184 -1.99 1.70 12.91
N GLY A 185 -1.23 0.74 13.48
CA GLY A 185 0.18 0.90 13.86
C GLY A 185 1.06 1.39 12.71
N HIS A 186 0.94 0.74 11.55
CA HIS A 186 1.71 1.02 10.33
C HIS A 186 1.50 2.47 9.87
N ARG A 187 0.23 2.86 9.71
CA ARG A 187 -0.17 4.18 9.21
C ARG A 187 0.27 5.32 10.14
N ASP A 188 0.08 5.14 11.44
CA ASP A 188 0.42 6.17 12.41
C ASP A 188 1.95 6.34 12.54
N ARG A 189 2.73 5.25 12.48
CA ARG A 189 4.20 5.30 12.45
C ARG A 189 4.70 5.99 11.18
N LEU A 190 4.14 5.67 10.02
CA LEU A 190 4.47 6.32 8.75
C LEU A 190 4.29 7.84 8.84
N TYR A 191 3.12 8.31 9.28
CA TYR A 191 2.84 9.75 9.31
C TYR A 191 3.67 10.50 10.36
N ARG A 192 3.92 9.89 11.53
CA ARG A 192 4.87 10.45 12.51
C ARG A 192 6.28 10.56 11.93
N THR A 193 6.72 9.57 11.17
CA THR A 193 8.03 9.58 10.50
C THR A 193 8.10 10.72 9.48
N ILE A 194 7.11 10.81 8.59
CA ILE A 194 7.02 11.88 7.57
C ILE A 194 7.08 13.26 8.23
N ASP A 195 6.36 13.47 9.33
CA ASP A 195 6.31 14.77 10.02
C ASP A 195 7.59 15.08 10.81
N ALA A 196 8.42 14.08 11.11
CA ALA A 196 9.70 14.24 11.82
C ALA A 196 10.91 14.39 10.88
N LEU A 197 10.81 13.97 9.63
CA LEU A 197 11.90 14.11 8.66
C LEU A 197 12.10 15.59 8.26
N PRO A 198 13.36 16.05 8.07
CA PRO A 198 13.65 17.39 7.57
C PRO A 198 13.40 17.49 6.06
N LEU A 199 12.15 17.30 5.64
CA LEU A 199 11.74 17.24 4.24
C LEU A 199 11.87 18.60 3.55
N THR A 200 12.33 18.58 2.30
CA THR A 200 12.25 19.72 1.38
C THR A 200 10.96 19.65 0.58
N ALA A 201 10.60 20.73 -0.11
CA ALA A 201 9.47 20.75 -1.03
C ALA A 201 9.61 19.71 -2.17
N GLU A 202 10.84 19.39 -2.57
CA GLU A 202 11.13 18.36 -3.58
C GLU A 202 10.80 16.96 -3.06
N HIS A 203 11.17 16.64 -1.81
CA HIS A 203 10.80 15.37 -1.17
C HIS A 203 9.28 15.20 -1.09
N GLU A 204 8.56 16.25 -0.67
CA GLU A 204 7.09 16.22 -0.60
C GLU A 204 6.42 16.12 -1.99
N THR A 205 7.07 16.69 -3.01
CA THR A 205 6.60 16.56 -4.39
C THR A 205 6.77 15.12 -4.87
N LEU A 206 7.93 14.52 -4.63
CA LEU A 206 8.21 13.15 -5.01
C LEU A 206 7.30 12.13 -4.31
N MET A 207 7.11 12.24 -2.99
CA MET A 207 6.14 11.40 -2.27
C MET A 207 4.74 11.52 -2.86
N GLY A 208 4.32 12.74 -3.17
CA GLY A 208 3.03 12.99 -3.83
C GLY A 208 2.93 12.33 -5.20
N ILE A 209 3.98 12.43 -6.04
CA ILE A 209 4.01 11.81 -7.37
C ILE A 209 3.95 10.28 -7.26
N SER A 210 4.74 9.69 -6.36
CA SER A 210 4.75 8.23 -6.12
C SER A 210 3.36 7.72 -5.74
N ALA A 211 2.71 8.42 -4.80
CA ALA A 211 1.36 8.08 -4.34
C ALA A 211 0.32 8.27 -5.45
N MET A 212 0.36 9.40 -6.16
CA MET A 212 -0.63 9.68 -7.21
C MET A 212 -0.48 8.75 -8.42
N HIS A 213 0.75 8.44 -8.83
CA HIS A 213 0.98 7.48 -9.92
C HIS A 213 0.55 6.08 -9.50
N GLY A 214 0.86 5.65 -8.27
CA GLY A 214 0.33 4.39 -7.72
C GLY A 214 -1.21 4.34 -7.76
N ALA A 215 -1.88 5.43 -7.36
CA ALA A 215 -3.34 5.52 -7.38
C ALA A 215 -3.93 5.38 -8.80
N THR A 216 -3.20 5.80 -9.84
CA THR A 216 -3.62 5.59 -11.24
C THR A 216 -3.39 4.17 -11.75
N LEU A 217 -2.48 3.42 -11.14
CA LEU A 217 -2.10 2.07 -11.57
C LEU A 217 -2.86 0.97 -10.81
N LEU A 218 -3.43 1.27 -9.65
CA LEU A 218 -4.24 0.32 -8.88
C LEU A 218 -5.57 -0.09 -9.55
N PRO A 219 -6.40 0.81 -10.14
CA PRO A 219 -7.70 0.42 -10.69
C PRO A 219 -7.63 -0.69 -11.76
N PRO A 220 -6.70 -0.63 -12.74
CA PRO A 220 -6.53 -1.71 -13.72
C PRO A 220 -6.25 -3.08 -13.10
N THR A 221 -5.53 -3.16 -11.96
CA THR A 221 -5.26 -4.44 -11.29
C THR A 221 -6.53 -5.14 -10.79
N ILE A 222 -7.60 -4.38 -10.52
CA ILE A 222 -8.91 -4.91 -10.12
C ILE A 222 -9.80 -5.13 -11.34
N GLU A 223 -9.79 -4.19 -12.29
CA GLU A 223 -10.61 -4.26 -13.50
C GLU A 223 -10.27 -5.49 -14.34
N GLU A 224 -8.98 -5.83 -14.46
CA GLU A 224 -8.50 -7.04 -15.13
C GLU A 224 -9.08 -8.34 -14.53
N ILE A 225 -9.39 -8.37 -13.24
CA ILE A 225 -10.03 -9.53 -12.60
C ILE A 225 -11.48 -9.67 -13.06
N LEU A 226 -12.18 -8.53 -13.14
CA LEU A 226 -13.60 -8.48 -13.50
C LEU A 226 -13.81 -8.80 -14.99
N GLU A 227 -12.82 -8.52 -15.84
CA GLU A 227 -12.85 -8.82 -17.28
C GLU A 227 -12.60 -10.30 -17.61
N GLN A 228 -12.04 -11.07 -16.68
CA GLN A 228 -11.75 -12.50 -16.86
C GLN A 228 -12.97 -13.42 -16.62
N GLY A 229 -14.12 -12.85 -16.23
CA GLY A 229 -15.29 -13.58 -15.71
C GLY A 229 -16.52 -13.64 -16.61
#